data_AF-A0A653LW98-F1
#
_entry.id   AF-A0A653LW98-F1
#
_cell.length_a   1.000
_cell.length_b   1.000
_cell.length_c   1.000
_cell.angle_alpha   90.00
_cell.angle_beta   90.00
_cell.angle_gamma   90.00
#
_symmetry.space_group_name_H-M   'P 1'
#
loop_
_entity.id
_entity.type
_entity.pdbx_description
1 polymer ?
#
loop_
_entity_poly.entity_id
_entity_poly.type
_entity_poly.pdbx_seq_one_letter_code
_entity_poly.pdbx_strand_id
1 'polypeptide(L)' 'MEKRQGLKVSAPEEVAWRRGFLTDDDLRRVAEPLLKSGYGQYLLQLLEHERRIPELSLRAAS' A
#
# COMPACT_ATOMS: atom_id res chain seq x y z
N MET A 1 -14.90 11.76 -27.12
CA MET A 1 -14.98 11.81 -25.64
C MET A 1 -13.71 11.24 -25.06
N GLU A 2 -12.84 12.13 -24.60
CA GLU A 2 -11.57 11.83 -23.95
C GLU A 2 -11.81 11.11 -22.62
N LYS A 3 -11.81 9.78 -22.61
CA LYS A 3 -11.63 9.03 -21.36
C LYS A 3 -10.15 8.87 -21.14
N ARG A 4 -9.60 9.97 -20.64
CA ARG A 4 -8.33 10.12 -19.94
C ARG A 4 -7.88 8.74 -19.45
N GLN A 5 -6.74 8.29 -19.97
CA GLN A 5 -5.95 7.20 -19.41
C GLN A 5 -5.52 7.62 -18.00
N GLY A 6 -6.48 7.70 -17.08
CA GLY A 6 -6.28 8.05 -15.69
C GLY A 6 -5.52 6.91 -15.07
N LEU A 7 -4.20 7.10 -15.02
CA LEU A 7 -3.21 6.36 -14.28
C LEU A 7 -3.73 5.05 -13.68
N LYS A 8 -3.31 3.92 -14.27
CA LYS A 8 -2.99 2.66 -13.59
C LYS A 8 -3.17 2.73 -12.07
N VAL A 9 -4.40 2.59 -11.57
CA VAL A 9 -4.66 2.31 -10.14
C VAL A 9 -4.37 0.83 -9.99
N SER A 10 -3.11 0.44 -10.14
CA SER A 10 -2.74 -0.98 -10.12
C SER A 10 -2.78 -1.58 -8.72
N ALA A 11 -3.08 -0.77 -7.68
CA ALA A 11 -3.05 -1.17 -6.28
C ALA A 11 -3.85 -0.20 -5.38
N PRO A 12 -5.19 -0.19 -5.42
CA PRO A 12 -5.98 0.64 -4.50
C PRO A 12 -5.66 0.33 -3.02
N GLU A 13 -5.27 -0.90 -2.70
CA GLU A 13 -4.88 -1.37 -1.37
C GLU A 13 -3.61 -0.68 -0.85
N GLU A 14 -2.56 -0.59 -1.68
CA GLU A 14 -1.33 0.11 -1.31
C GLU A 14 -1.61 1.59 -1.06
N VAL A 15 -2.38 2.23 -1.95
CA VAL A 15 -2.74 3.64 -1.79
C VAL A 15 -3.56 3.85 -0.52
N ALA A 16 -4.50 2.95 -0.22
CA ALA A 16 -5.31 3.00 0.97
C ALA A 16 -4.45 2.85 2.24
N TRP A 17 -3.52 1.88 2.27
CA TRP A 17 -2.59 1.69 3.38
C TRP A 17 -1.64 2.88 3.57
N ARG A 18 -1.00 3.38 2.51
CA ARG A 18 -0.11 4.55 2.56
C ARG A 18 -0.83 5.83 3.02
N ARG A 19 -2.13 5.95 2.76
CA ARG A 19 -2.97 7.07 3.22
C ARG A 19 -3.55 6.87 4.62
N GLY A 20 -3.27 5.73 5.26
CA GLY A 20 -3.79 5.39 6.59
C GLY A 20 -5.25 4.94 6.62
N PHE A 21 -5.85 4.62 5.46
CA PHE A 21 -7.19 4.04 5.39
C PHE A 21 -7.21 2.54 5.70
N LEU A 22 -6.08 1.84 5.53
CA LEU A 22 -5.88 0.45 5.95
C LEU A 22 -4.74 0.40 6.96
N THR A 23 -4.89 -0.43 7.99
CA THR A 23 -3.80 -0.73 8.91
C THR A 23 -2.86 -1.79 8.31
N ASP A 24 -1.71 -1.99 8.95
CA ASP A 24 -0.80 -3.09 8.61
C ASP A 24 -1.49 -4.46 8.64
N ASP A 25 -2.44 -4.65 9.56
CA ASP A 25 -3.19 -5.90 9.68
C ASP A 25 -4.19 -6.04 8.54
N ASP A 26 -4.90 -4.96 8.20
CA ASP A 26 -5.84 -4.96 7.08
C ASP A 26 -5.11 -5.24 5.75
N LEU A 27 -3.95 -4.61 5.52
CA LEU A 27 -3.17 -4.87 4.32
C LEU A 27 -2.68 -6.33 4.26
N ARG A 28 -2.26 -6.90 5.40
CA ARG A 28 -1.87 -8.31 5.50
C ARG A 28 -3.03 -9.24 5.13
N ARG A 29 -4.23 -8.99 5.66
CA ARG A 29 -5.43 -9.80 5.38
C ARG A 29 -5.83 -9.77 3.91
N VAL A 30 -5.64 -8.64 3.24
CA VAL A 30 -5.88 -8.52 1.79
C VAL A 30 -4.76 -9.17 0.98
N ALA A 31 -3.52 -9.13 1.48
CA ALA A 31 -2.37 -9.74 0.83
C ALA A 31 -2.40 -11.27 0.85
N GLU A 32 -2.88 -11.90 1.94
CA GLU A 32 -2.96 -13.37 2.08
C GLU A 32 -3.64 -14.11 0.90
N PRO A 33 -4.87 -13.75 0.47
CA PRO A 33 -5.49 -14.39 -0.68
C PRO A 33 -4.77 -14.11 -2.01
N LEU A 34 -4.02 -13.01 -2.09
CA LEU A 34 -3.28 -12.56 -3.28
C LEU A 34 -1.85 -13.13 -3.33
N LEU A 35 -1.43 -13.93 -2.34
CA LEU A 35 -0.13 -14.60 -2.35
C LEU A 35 0.06 -15.49 -3.58
N LYS A 36 -1.01 -16.14 -4.05
CA LYS A 36 -0.98 -17.04 -5.21
C LYS A 36 -0.68 -16.32 -6.54
N SER A 37 -0.95 -15.03 -6.63
CA SER A 37 -0.65 -14.22 -7.82
C SER A 37 0.69 -13.48 -7.72
N GLY A 38 1.43 -13.64 -6.62
CA GLY A 38 2.67 -12.91 -6.32
C GLY A 38 2.45 -11.47 -5.85
N TYR A 39 1.30 -10.87 -6.17
CA TYR A 39 0.95 -9.51 -5.74
C TYR A 39 0.80 -9.39 -4.21
N GLY A 40 0.29 -10.43 -3.54
CA GLY A 40 0.26 -10.47 -2.08
C GLY A 40 1.64 -10.42 -1.43
N GLN A 41 2.66 -11.05 -2.06
CA GLN A 41 4.02 -10.98 -1.54
C GLN A 41 4.58 -9.55 -1.62
N TYR A 42 4.29 -8.84 -2.71
CA TYR A 42 4.64 -7.43 -2.86
C TYR A 42 4.02 -6.57 -1.73
N LEU A 43 2.72 -6.75 -1.45
CA LEU A 43 2.04 -6.04 -0.37
C LEU A 43 2.63 -6.34 1.02
N LEU A 44 3.00 -7.58 1.30
CA LEU A 44 3.65 -7.94 2.56
C LEU A 44 5.06 -7.34 2.67
N GLN A 45 5.82 -7.32 1.57
CA GLN A 45 7.15 -6.69 1.55
C GLN A 45 7.06 -5.18 1.83
N LEU A 46 5.99 -4.49 1.41
CA LEU A 46 5.78 -3.08 1.76
C LEU A 46 5.71 -2.87 3.28
N LEU A 47 4.99 -3.73 3.99
CA LEU A 47 4.89 -3.70 5.46
C LEU A 47 6.25 -3.89 6.13
N GLU A 48 7.10 -4.76 5.59
CA GLU A 48 8.44 -5.02 6.12
C GLU A 48 9.42 -3.87 5.85
N HIS A 49 9.32 -3.21 4.70
CA HIS A 49 10.23 -2.11 4.32
C HIS A 49 9.88 -0.79 5.00
N GLU A 50 8.60 -0.44 5.15
CA GLU A 50 8.18 0.82 5.77
C GLU A 50 8.49 0.82 7.28
N ARG A 51 8.45 -0.35 7.94
CA ARG A 51 8.91 -0.50 9.34
C ARG A 51 10.40 -0.22 9.54
N ARG A 52 11.22 -0.23 8.49
CA ARG A 52 12.65 0.06 8.57
C ARG A 52 13.00 1.55 8.47
N ILE A 53 12.04 2.43 8.18
CA ILE A 53 12.27 3.89 8.15
C ILE A 53 11.31 4.61 9.11
N PRO A 54 11.62 4.63 10.42
CA PRO A 54 10.88 5.47 11.38
C PRO A 54 11.12 6.99 11.22
N GLU A 55 11.92 7.44 10.25
CA GLU A 55 12.56 8.78 10.30
C GLU A 55 11.84 9.90 9.53
N LEU A 56 10.80 9.61 8.74
CA LEU A 56 10.15 10.63 7.90
C LEU A 56 8.70 10.99 8.26
N SER A 57 8.23 10.61 9.45
CA SER A 57 6.87 10.96 9.90
C SER A 57 6.78 12.32 10.66
N LEU A 58 7.87 13.09 10.78
CA LEU A 58 7.90 14.33 11.59
C LEU A 58 7.90 15.66 10.80
N ARG A 59 7.50 15.71 9.52
CA ARG A 59 7.49 16.98 8.76
C ARG A 59 6.17 17.33 8.08
N ALA A 60 5.06 17.12 8.78
CA ALA A 60 3.77 17.71 8.39
C ALA A 60 2.98 18.31 9.58
N ALA A 61 3.69 18.69 10.65
CA ALA A 61 3.11 19.45 11.75
C ALA A 61 4.08 20.54 12.20
N SER A 62 4.16 21.62 11.41
CA SER A 62 4.53 22.98 11.84
C SER A 62 4.16 23.95 10.73
#